data_AF-K1TAV5-F1
#
_entry.id   AF-K1TAV5-F1
#
_cell.length_a   1.000
_cell.length_b   1.000
_cell.length_c   1.000
_cell.angle_alpha   90.00
_cell.angle_beta   90.00
_cell.angle_gamma   90.00
#
_symmetry.space_group_name_H-M   'P 1'
#
loop_
_entity.id
_entity.type
_entity.pdbx_description
1 polymer ?
#
loop_
_entity_poly.entity_id
_entity_poly.type
_entity_poly.pdbx_seq_one_letter_code
_entity_poly.pdbx_strand_id
1 'polypeptide(L)'
;GHRVNRMVLNRCRKPADADILVPGDTISLIGTTSSKIPYDQIDNMIITPDEVDLLLREGEKLSPLLARTRILRAYAGVRPLVASDDDPSGRTVSRGIVLLDHATRDGMEGFITITGGKLMTYRLMAEWATDLICKKIGNDGKCRTAEIPLPGSTESREEVDRKTRNKPIAQRRSSIARHGALATR
;
A
#
# COMPACT_ATOMS: atom_id res chain seq x y z
N GLY A 1 -17.59 -3.11 20.30
CA GLY A 1 -16.76 -2.15 19.55
C GLY A 1 -16.46 -2.71 18.18
N HIS A 2 -16.09 -1.88 17.19
CA HIS A 2 -15.86 -2.32 15.80
C HIS A 2 -14.48 -2.97 15.55
N ARG A 3 -13.64 -3.05 16.58
CA ARG A 3 -12.38 -3.78 16.55
C ARG A 3 -12.56 -5.16 17.18
N VAL A 4 -12.40 -6.19 16.36
CA VAL A 4 -12.55 -7.61 16.74
C VAL A 4 -11.21 -8.31 16.99
N ASN A 5 -10.09 -7.71 16.57
CA ASN A 5 -8.74 -8.25 16.75
C ASN A 5 -7.77 -7.21 17.31
N ARG A 6 -6.80 -7.68 18.12
CA ARG A 6 -5.69 -6.84 18.64
C ARG A 6 -4.36 -7.06 17.91
N MET A 7 -4.25 -8.16 17.17
CA MET A 7 -3.09 -8.55 16.37
C MET A 7 -3.53 -8.92 14.96
N VAL A 8 -2.59 -8.89 14.00
CA VAL A 8 -2.85 -9.34 12.63
C VAL A 8 -3.18 -10.83 12.64
N LEU A 9 -4.31 -11.21 12.02
CA LEU A 9 -4.65 -12.61 11.79
C LEU A 9 -4.50 -12.92 10.31
N ASN A 10 -3.87 -14.04 9.99
CA ASN A 10 -3.69 -14.54 8.63
C ASN A 10 -3.98 -16.04 8.61
N ARG A 11 -4.61 -16.55 7.54
CA ARG A 11 -4.98 -17.97 7.42
C ARG A 11 -3.82 -18.92 7.14
N CYS A 12 -2.61 -18.40 6.91
CA CYS A 12 -1.38 -19.13 6.59
C CYS A 12 -1.57 -20.17 5.46
N ARG A 13 -2.35 -19.81 4.44
CA ARG A 13 -2.62 -20.62 3.25
C ARG A 13 -2.11 -19.91 1.98
N LYS A 14 -2.23 -20.58 0.82
CA LYS A 14 -2.01 -19.92 -0.47
C LYS A 14 -2.91 -18.68 -0.60
N PRO A 15 -2.42 -17.58 -1.19
CA PRO A 15 -3.18 -16.33 -1.29
C PRO A 15 -4.55 -16.50 -1.96
N ALA A 16 -5.58 -16.09 -1.24
CA ALA A 16 -6.99 -16.15 -1.56
C ALA A 16 -7.70 -14.89 -0.99
N ASP A 17 -9.02 -14.83 -1.12
CA ASP A 17 -9.79 -13.67 -0.67
C ASP A 17 -9.98 -13.69 0.86
N ALA A 18 -10.06 -12.48 1.44
CA ALA A 18 -10.24 -12.24 2.87
C ALA A 18 -9.20 -12.97 3.77
N ASP A 19 -7.95 -13.03 3.34
CA ASP A 19 -6.92 -13.78 4.05
C ASP A 19 -6.31 -13.07 5.26
N ILE A 20 -6.48 -11.75 5.37
CA ILE A 20 -5.82 -10.95 6.42
C ILE A 20 -6.83 -10.06 7.13
N LEU A 21 -6.87 -10.18 8.45
CA LEU A 21 -7.58 -9.28 9.34
C LEU A 21 -6.57 -8.42 10.10
N VAL A 22 -6.53 -7.13 9.81
CA VAL A 22 -5.57 -6.18 10.36
C VAL A 22 -6.26 -5.27 11.38
N PRO A 23 -5.69 -5.08 12.58
CA PRO A 23 -6.21 -4.09 13.52
C PRO A 23 -5.81 -2.67 13.06
N GLY A 24 -6.74 -1.72 13.09
CA GLY A 24 -6.44 -0.31 12.82
C GLY A 24 -7.17 0.59 13.81
N ASP A 25 -6.44 1.32 14.66
CA ASP A 25 -7.02 2.17 15.71
C ASP A 25 -8.21 1.52 16.45
N THR A 26 -9.43 1.99 16.17
CA THR A 26 -10.69 1.56 16.79
C THR A 26 -11.50 0.58 15.94
N ILE A 27 -10.97 0.17 14.78
CA ILE A 27 -11.61 -0.72 13.80
C ILE A 27 -10.76 -1.94 13.47
N SER A 28 -11.37 -2.91 12.80
CA SER A 28 -10.70 -4.03 12.15
C SER A 28 -10.90 -3.92 10.65
N LEU A 29 -9.86 -4.25 9.89
CA LEU A 29 -9.88 -4.24 8.43
C LEU A 29 -9.69 -5.66 7.92
N ILE A 30 -10.69 -6.18 7.20
CA ILE A 30 -10.62 -7.46 6.49
C ILE A 30 -10.40 -7.20 5.00
N GLY A 31 -9.56 -8.00 4.37
CA GLY A 31 -9.36 -7.92 2.93
C GLY A 31 -8.37 -8.92 2.38
N THR A 32 -8.14 -8.91 1.07
CA THR A 32 -8.92 -8.20 0.03
C THR A 32 -9.63 -9.20 -0.86
N THR A 33 -10.42 -8.73 -1.83
CA THR A 33 -10.86 -9.52 -2.99
C THR A 33 -9.86 -9.39 -4.15
N SER A 34 -10.05 -10.19 -5.20
CA SER A 34 -9.35 -10.06 -6.48
C SER A 34 -10.30 -10.37 -7.63
N SER A 35 -10.53 -9.38 -8.48
CA SER A 35 -11.33 -9.48 -9.70
C SER A 35 -10.62 -8.74 -10.83
N LYS A 36 -10.87 -9.15 -12.07
CA LYS A 36 -10.37 -8.44 -13.26
C LYS A 36 -11.29 -7.24 -13.51
N ILE A 37 -10.70 -6.06 -13.58
CA ILE A 37 -11.41 -4.81 -13.87
C ILE A 37 -11.13 -4.43 -15.34
N PRO A 38 -12.17 -4.21 -16.16
CA PRO A 38 -12.00 -3.65 -17.50
C PRO A 38 -11.30 -2.28 -17.45
N TYR A 39 -10.44 -2.00 -18.44
CA TYR A 39 -9.63 -0.78 -18.43
C TYR A 39 -10.48 0.50 -18.42
N ASP A 40 -11.62 0.50 -19.10
CA ASP A 40 -12.60 1.61 -19.14
C ASP A 40 -13.32 1.85 -17.81
N GLN A 41 -13.15 0.95 -16.83
CA GLN A 41 -13.79 1.03 -15.51
C GLN A 41 -12.82 1.30 -14.36
N ILE A 42 -11.52 1.53 -14.63
CA ILE A 42 -10.50 1.67 -13.58
C ILE A 42 -10.75 2.88 -12.65
N ASP A 43 -11.41 3.91 -13.15
CA ASP A 43 -11.80 5.10 -12.39
C ASP A 43 -13.21 4.99 -11.77
N ASN A 44 -13.99 3.97 -12.15
CA ASN A 44 -15.39 3.77 -11.75
C ASN A 44 -15.53 2.62 -10.75
N MET A 45 -14.70 2.62 -9.71
CA MET A 45 -14.66 1.53 -8.73
C MET A 45 -15.88 1.58 -7.79
N ILE A 46 -16.86 0.73 -8.07
CA ILE A 46 -18.03 0.49 -7.21
C ILE A 46 -17.86 -0.84 -6.49
N ILE A 47 -18.06 -0.83 -5.18
CA ILE A 47 -17.99 -2.03 -4.34
C ILE A 47 -19.33 -2.73 -4.41
N THR A 48 -19.31 -4.01 -4.75
CA THR A 48 -20.54 -4.80 -4.89
C THR A 48 -20.96 -5.43 -3.55
N PRO A 49 -22.27 -5.68 -3.33
CA PRO A 49 -22.73 -6.45 -2.18
C PRO A 49 -22.08 -7.83 -2.08
N ASP A 50 -21.88 -8.50 -3.23
CA ASP A 50 -21.25 -9.83 -3.28
C ASP A 50 -19.81 -9.84 -2.78
N GLU A 51 -19.03 -8.80 -3.08
CA GLU A 51 -17.66 -8.67 -2.54
C GLU A 51 -17.67 -8.50 -1.02
N VAL A 52 -18.61 -7.72 -0.50
CA VAL A 52 -18.76 -7.51 0.95
C VAL A 52 -19.16 -8.83 1.63
N ASP A 53 -20.14 -9.54 1.07
CA ASP A 53 -20.60 -10.83 1.58
C ASP A 53 -19.51 -11.90 1.52
N LEU A 54 -18.69 -11.91 0.46
CA LEU A 54 -17.52 -12.77 0.36
C LEU A 54 -16.51 -12.49 1.47
N LEU A 55 -16.19 -11.21 1.72
CA LEU A 55 -15.26 -10.83 2.78
C LEU A 55 -15.78 -11.20 4.17
N LEU A 56 -17.07 -11.05 4.44
CA LEU A 56 -17.68 -11.46 5.70
C LEU A 56 -17.67 -12.98 5.88
N ARG A 57 -18.09 -13.73 4.86
CA ARG A 57 -18.16 -15.19 4.88
C ARG A 57 -16.79 -15.85 5.06
N GLU A 58 -15.77 -15.36 4.36
CA GLU A 58 -14.41 -15.85 4.53
C GLU A 58 -13.75 -15.30 5.80
N GLY A 59 -14.08 -14.06 6.19
CA GLY A 59 -13.60 -13.43 7.41
C GLY A 59 -14.11 -14.12 8.68
N GLU A 60 -15.34 -14.62 8.70
CA GLU A 60 -15.88 -15.40 9.83
C GLU A 60 -15.02 -16.62 10.18
N LYS A 61 -14.39 -17.23 9.16
CA LYS A 61 -13.46 -18.35 9.34
C LYS A 61 -12.17 -17.95 10.04
N LEU A 62 -11.77 -16.68 9.97
CA LEU A 62 -10.65 -16.09 10.73
C LEU A 62 -11.08 -15.64 12.12
N SER A 63 -12.27 -15.05 12.23
CA SER A 63 -12.84 -14.53 13.46
C SER A 63 -14.36 -14.62 13.41
N PRO A 64 -14.98 -15.57 14.15
CA PRO A 64 -16.43 -15.77 14.12
C PRO A 64 -17.26 -14.53 14.47
N LEU A 65 -16.68 -13.59 15.22
CA LEU A 65 -17.32 -12.31 15.56
C LEU A 65 -17.58 -11.42 14.34
N LEU A 66 -16.86 -11.59 13.23
CA LEU A 66 -17.06 -10.79 12.03
C LEU A 66 -18.46 -10.95 11.43
N ALA A 67 -19.08 -12.13 11.53
CA ALA A 67 -20.42 -12.38 10.99
C ALA A 67 -21.52 -11.49 11.62
N ARG A 68 -21.28 -10.94 12.81
CA ARG A 68 -22.22 -10.07 13.53
C ARG A 68 -21.70 -8.64 13.68
N THR A 69 -20.54 -8.34 13.11
CA THR A 69 -19.90 -7.03 13.27
C THR A 69 -20.44 -6.07 12.23
N ARG A 70 -20.98 -4.93 12.68
CA ARG A 70 -21.47 -3.87 11.78
C ARG A 70 -20.33 -3.30 10.94
N ILE A 71 -20.53 -3.31 9.62
CA ILE A 71 -19.65 -2.66 8.63
C ILE A 71 -19.79 -1.14 8.76
N LEU A 72 -18.64 -0.44 8.77
CA LEU A 72 -18.60 1.02 8.85
C LEU A 72 -18.34 1.69 7.50
N ARG A 73 -17.48 1.08 6.69
CA ARG A 73 -17.07 1.59 5.37
C ARG A 73 -16.44 0.46 4.58
N ALA A 74 -16.45 0.62 3.26
CA ALA A 74 -15.68 -0.19 2.33
C ALA A 74 -14.93 0.75 1.37
N TYR A 75 -13.81 0.29 0.84
CA TYR A 75 -13.04 0.99 -0.20
C TYR A 75 -12.49 -0.03 -1.19
N ALA A 76 -12.32 0.39 -2.44
CA ALA A 76 -11.75 -0.42 -3.50
C ALA A 76 -10.60 0.34 -4.17
N GLY A 77 -9.77 -0.41 -4.90
CA GLY A 77 -8.69 0.14 -5.70
C GLY A 77 -8.21 -0.87 -6.71
N VAL A 78 -7.78 -0.39 -7.88
CA VAL A 78 -7.23 -1.22 -8.94
C VAL A 78 -5.73 -1.38 -8.75
N ARG A 79 -5.23 -2.60 -8.98
CA ARG A 79 -3.80 -2.89 -8.98
C ARG A 79 -3.30 -2.81 -10.43
N PRO A 80 -2.37 -1.91 -10.77
CA PRO A 80 -1.78 -1.86 -12.11
C PRO A 80 -0.77 -2.99 -12.25
N LEU A 81 -1.25 -4.19 -12.55
CA LEU A 81 -0.44 -5.39 -12.70
C LEU A 81 0.08 -5.50 -14.13
N VAL A 82 1.38 -5.76 -14.27
CA VAL A 82 2.04 -5.91 -15.57
C VAL A 82 1.96 -7.37 -15.98
N ALA A 83 1.04 -7.69 -16.88
CA ALA A 83 0.90 -9.04 -17.42
C ALA A 83 2.20 -9.49 -18.11
N SER A 84 2.69 -10.67 -17.75
CA SER A 84 3.27 -11.58 -18.73
C SER A 84 2.10 -12.15 -19.54
N ASP A 85 2.23 -12.30 -20.85
CA ASP A 85 1.12 -12.50 -21.81
C ASP A 85 0.13 -13.66 -21.52
N ASP A 86 0.36 -14.53 -20.54
CA ASP A 86 -0.33 -15.81 -20.32
C ASP A 86 -1.16 -15.99 -19.02
N ASP A 87 -1.50 -14.95 -18.22
CA ASP A 87 -2.37 -15.13 -17.02
C ASP A 87 -3.70 -14.34 -17.05
N PRO A 88 -4.84 -14.99 -17.35
CA PRO A 88 -6.15 -14.33 -17.39
C PRO A 88 -6.75 -13.99 -16.02
N SER A 89 -6.24 -14.56 -14.91
CA SER A 89 -6.76 -14.34 -13.55
C SER A 89 -6.28 -13.04 -12.91
N GLY A 90 -5.17 -12.48 -13.41
CA GLY A 90 -4.49 -11.33 -12.81
C GLY A 90 -3.84 -11.61 -11.44
N ARG A 91 -4.06 -12.79 -10.83
CA ARG A 91 -3.60 -13.09 -9.46
C ARG A 91 -2.16 -13.62 -9.44
N THR A 92 -1.75 -14.26 -10.53
CA THR A 92 -0.43 -14.85 -10.79
C THR A 92 0.47 -13.97 -11.68
N VAL A 93 -0.07 -12.88 -12.23
CA VAL A 93 0.68 -11.85 -12.93
C VAL A 93 1.85 -11.35 -12.08
N SER A 94 3.05 -11.32 -12.69
CA SER A 94 4.29 -10.91 -12.03
C SER A 94 4.12 -9.56 -11.33
N ARG A 95 4.24 -9.57 -10.00
CA ARG A 95 4.33 -8.36 -9.17
C ARG A 95 5.74 -7.78 -9.14
N GLY A 96 6.58 -8.19 -10.10
CA GLY A 96 7.93 -7.73 -10.25
C GLY A 96 7.99 -6.24 -10.58
N ILE A 97 9.15 -5.66 -10.33
CA ILE A 97 9.45 -4.31 -10.77
C ILE A 97 9.88 -4.40 -12.24
N VAL A 98 9.26 -3.60 -13.11
CA VAL A 98 9.61 -3.51 -14.53
C VAL A 98 10.09 -2.10 -14.81
N LEU A 99 11.35 -1.97 -15.25
CA LEU A 99 11.95 -0.73 -15.71
C LEU A 99 12.21 -0.85 -17.22
N LEU A 100 11.64 0.06 -18.00
CA LEU A 100 11.79 0.12 -19.45
C LEU A 100 12.60 1.36 -19.83
N ASP A 101 13.73 1.15 -20.50
CA ASP A 101 14.45 2.20 -21.22
C ASP A 101 13.96 2.21 -22.67
N HIS A 102 13.16 3.22 -23.05
CA HIS A 102 12.60 3.29 -24.38
C HIS A 102 13.64 3.64 -25.45
N ALA A 103 14.83 4.15 -25.07
CA ALA A 103 15.91 4.38 -26.03
C ALA A 103 16.44 3.06 -26.58
N THR A 104 16.64 2.06 -25.71
CA THR A 104 17.15 0.75 -26.11
C THR A 104 16.06 -0.17 -26.66
N ARG A 105 14.83 -0.05 -26.15
CA ARG A 105 13.70 -0.87 -26.56
C ARG A 105 13.05 -0.40 -27.86
N ASP A 106 12.82 0.91 -27.97
CA ASP A 106 11.94 1.51 -28.98
C ASP A 106 12.64 2.60 -29.81
N GLY A 107 13.92 2.91 -29.54
CA GLY A 107 14.65 4.01 -30.19
C GLY A 107 14.19 5.42 -29.76
N MET A 108 13.43 5.53 -28.67
CA MET A 108 12.90 6.80 -28.16
C MET A 108 13.71 7.30 -26.97
N GLU A 109 14.57 8.29 -27.22
CA GLU A 109 15.37 8.92 -26.17
C GLU A 109 14.52 9.72 -25.17
N GLY A 110 15.03 9.84 -23.94
CA GLY A 110 14.41 10.64 -22.88
C GLY A 110 13.13 10.06 -22.26
N PHE A 111 12.70 8.86 -22.67
CA PHE A 111 11.50 8.22 -22.13
C PHE A 111 11.83 6.94 -21.35
N ILE A 112 11.37 6.88 -20.09
CA ILE A 112 11.58 5.76 -19.18
C ILE A 112 10.26 5.45 -18.49
N THR A 113 9.89 4.17 -18.44
CA THR A 113 8.71 3.70 -17.71
C THR A 113 9.12 2.81 -16.56
N ILE A 114 8.59 3.07 -15.36
CA ILE A 114 8.67 2.17 -14.21
C ILE A 114 7.26 1.73 -13.83
N THR A 115 7.03 0.41 -13.75
CA THR A 115 5.70 -0.15 -13.45
C THR A 115 5.80 -1.46 -12.69
N GLY A 116 4.66 -1.97 -12.24
CA GLY A 116 4.55 -3.12 -11.34
C GLY A 116 4.99 -2.78 -9.91
N GLY A 117 5.66 -3.73 -9.25
CA GLY A 117 6.10 -3.59 -7.87
C GLY A 117 4.97 -3.50 -6.85
N LYS A 118 5.33 -3.16 -5.61
CA LYS A 118 4.41 -2.98 -4.48
C LYS A 118 4.75 -1.69 -3.76
N LEU A 119 3.82 -1.18 -2.95
CA LEU A 119 4.12 -0.07 -2.04
C LEU A 119 5.37 -0.34 -1.19
N MET A 120 5.63 -1.60 -0.80
CA MET A 120 6.81 -1.93 0.01
C MET A 120 8.13 -1.85 -0.78
N THR A 121 8.09 -1.87 -2.11
CA THR A 121 9.28 -1.80 -2.97
C THR A 121 9.45 -0.42 -3.61
N TYR A 122 8.60 0.57 -3.28
CA TYR A 122 8.57 1.87 -3.95
C TYR A 122 9.93 2.59 -3.92
N ARG A 123 10.68 2.51 -2.81
CA ARG A 123 12.02 3.12 -2.68
C ARG A 123 13.01 2.53 -3.68
N LEU A 124 13.00 1.20 -3.84
CA LEU A 124 13.86 0.49 -4.80
C LEU A 124 13.46 0.81 -6.24
N MET A 125 12.15 0.90 -6.52
CA MET A 125 11.64 1.31 -7.83
C MET A 125 12.12 2.72 -8.19
N ALA A 126 12.04 3.65 -7.23
CA ALA A 126 12.52 5.02 -7.41
C ALA A 126 14.03 5.05 -7.67
N GLU A 127 14.83 4.32 -6.87
CA GLU A 127 16.27 4.19 -7.05
C GLU A 127 16.63 3.68 -8.46
N TRP A 128 16.02 2.57 -8.91
CA TRP A 128 16.27 2.04 -10.26
C TRP A 128 15.95 3.03 -11.38
N ALA A 129 14.81 3.71 -11.28
CA ALA A 129 14.41 4.70 -12.26
C ALA A 129 15.37 5.90 -12.28
N THR A 130 15.74 6.42 -11.10
CA THR A 130 16.65 7.57 -11.01
C THR A 130 18.07 7.23 -11.40
N ASP A 131 18.56 6.03 -11.09
CA ASP A 131 19.92 5.61 -11.45
C ASP A 131 20.07 5.50 -12.97
N LEU A 132 19.04 4.99 -13.67
CA LEU A 132 19.01 4.98 -15.14
C LEU A 132 19.00 6.41 -15.71
N ILE A 133 18.21 7.32 -15.13
CA ILE A 133 18.19 8.73 -15.53
C ILE A 133 19.57 9.36 -15.33
N CYS A 134 20.16 9.21 -14.14
CA CYS A 134 21.48 9.73 -13.80
C CYS A 134 22.54 9.27 -14.80
N LYS A 135 22.55 7.97 -15.14
CA LYS A 135 23.45 7.41 -16.16
C LYS A 135 23.29 8.09 -17.52
N LYS A 136 22.06 8.38 -17.96
CA LYS A 136 21.80 9.02 -19.26
C LYS A 136 22.22 10.49 -19.31
N ILE A 137 22.11 11.22 -18.20
CA ILE A 137 22.46 12.64 -18.13
C ILE A 137 23.90 12.90 -17.65
N GLY A 138 24.70 11.84 -17.44
CA GLY A 138 26.08 11.95 -16.98
C GLY A 138 26.23 12.37 -15.51
N ASN A 139 25.23 12.08 -14.67
CA ASN A 139 25.30 12.29 -13.21
C ASN A 139 25.80 11.01 -12.53
N ASP A 140 26.88 11.12 -11.77
CA ASP A 140 27.53 10.03 -11.02
C ASP A 140 27.13 9.98 -9.53
N GLY A 141 26.17 10.82 -9.12
CA GLY A 141 25.63 10.86 -7.77
C GLY A 141 25.02 9.52 -7.35
N LYS A 142 25.52 8.96 -6.25
CA LYS A 142 24.99 7.73 -5.66
C LYS A 142 23.64 7.97 -4.99
N CYS A 143 22.73 7.01 -5.11
CA CYS A 143 21.46 7.03 -4.39
C CYS A 143 21.70 6.99 -2.87
N ARG A 144 21.02 7.87 -2.13
CA ARG A 144 21.11 7.99 -0.66
C ARG A 144 19.78 7.77 0.04
N THR A 145 18.74 7.39 -0.70
CA THR A 145 17.36 7.28 -0.18
C THR A 145 17.19 6.20 0.89
N ALA A 146 18.13 5.25 0.98
CA ALA A 146 18.16 4.26 2.05
C ALA A 146 18.57 4.84 3.42
N GLU A 147 19.29 5.97 3.42
CA GLU A 147 19.86 6.58 4.62
C GLU A 147 19.10 7.85 5.04
N ILE A 148 18.43 8.52 4.11
CA ILE A 148 17.76 9.80 4.34
C ILE A 148 16.34 9.54 4.88
N PRO A 149 16.00 10.03 6.09
CA PRO A 149 14.65 9.91 6.62
C PRO A 149 13.64 10.69 5.78
N LEU A 150 12.42 10.15 5.66
CA LEU A 150 11.30 10.89 5.07
C LEU A 150 10.95 12.13 5.91
N PRO A 151 10.35 13.18 5.30
CA PRO A 151 9.82 14.31 6.04
C PRO A 151 8.88 13.87 7.18
N GLY A 152 9.13 14.37 8.39
CA GLY A 152 8.40 13.96 9.60
C GLY A 152 9.03 12.80 10.37
N SER A 153 10.04 12.13 9.83
CA SER A 153 10.77 11.03 10.51
C SER A 153 12.17 11.41 10.99
N THR A 154 12.44 12.71 11.13
CA THR A 154 13.77 13.24 11.51
C THR A 154 14.05 13.23 13.01
N GLU A 155 13.03 12.99 13.83
CA GLU A 155 13.13 13.00 15.30
C GLU A 155 12.43 11.76 15.87
N SER A 156 12.84 11.35 17.07
CA SER A 156 12.20 10.26 17.79
C SER A 156 10.81 10.65 18.28
N ARG A 157 9.95 9.65 18.51
CA ARG A 157 8.59 9.87 19.00
C ARG A 157 8.56 10.56 20.36
N GLU A 158 9.52 10.21 21.22
CA GLU A 158 9.69 10.75 22.57
C GLU A 158 10.03 12.24 22.54
N GLU A 159 10.91 12.65 21.62
CA GLU A 159 11.29 14.06 21.44
C GLU A 159 10.12 14.91 20.97
N VAL A 160 9.37 14.41 19.98
CA VAL A 160 8.17 15.10 19.47
C VAL A 160 7.07 15.18 20.54
N ASP A 161 6.86 14.11 21.32
CA ASP A 161 5.90 14.13 22.43
C ASP A 161 6.29 15.18 23.48
N ARG A 162 7.58 15.29 23.81
CA ARG A 162 8.09 16.33 24.71
C ARG A 162 7.82 17.74 24.21
N LYS A 163 8.08 18.01 22.92
CA LYS A 163 7.86 19.33 22.31
C LYS A 163 6.38 19.74 22.21
N THR A 164 5.47 18.76 22.22
CA THR A 164 4.03 18.99 22.02
C THR A 164 3.20 18.80 23.29
N ARG A 165 3.84 18.77 24.47
CA ARG A 165 3.18 18.52 25.77
C ARG A 165 2.07 19.51 26.12
N ASN A 166 2.15 20.73 25.59
CA ASN A 166 1.14 21.77 25.76
C ASN A 166 -0.18 21.48 25.03
N LYS A 167 -0.20 20.54 24.07
CA LYS A 167 -1.42 20.14 23.34
C LYS A 167 -2.20 19.09 24.15
N PRO A 168 -3.55 19.11 24.11
CA PRO A 168 -4.39 18.04 24.66
C PRO A 168 -3.97 16.65 24.18
N ILE A 169 -4.03 15.64 25.06
CA ILE A 169 -3.44 14.32 24.80
C ILE A 169 -3.94 13.66 23.51
N ALA A 170 -5.23 13.80 23.19
CA ALA A 170 -5.82 13.24 21.99
C ALA A 170 -5.29 13.92 20.72
N GLN A 171 -5.26 15.25 20.70
CA GLN A 171 -4.70 16.04 19.59
C GLN A 171 -3.21 15.75 19.41
N ARG A 172 -2.46 15.67 20.51
CA ARG A 172 -1.04 15.33 20.50
C ARG A 172 -0.78 13.97 19.87
N ARG A 173 -1.44 12.93 20.37
CA ARG A 173 -1.30 11.55 19.86
C ARG A 173 -1.64 11.46 18.37
N SER A 174 -2.75 12.06 17.95
CA SER A 174 -3.18 12.07 16.56
C SER A 174 -2.18 12.84 15.66
N SER A 175 -1.73 14.01 16.10
CA SER A 175 -0.79 14.83 15.33
C SER A 175 0.56 14.12 15.17
N ILE A 176 1.11 13.54 16.24
CA ILE A 176 2.36 12.79 16.17
C ILE A 176 2.21 11.57 15.26
N ALA A 177 1.12 10.81 15.37
CA ALA A 177 0.90 9.63 14.54
C ALA A 177 0.78 9.97 13.04
N ARG A 178 0.25 11.15 12.70
CA ARG A 178 0.04 11.59 11.32
C ARG A 178 1.22 12.34 10.71
N HIS A 179 1.90 13.16 11.52
CA HIS A 179 2.88 14.15 11.03
C HIS A 179 4.30 13.93 11.57
N GLY A 180 4.48 13.04 12.56
CA GLY A 180 5.77 12.82 13.21
C GLY A 180 6.37 14.13 13.72
N ALA A 181 7.64 14.39 13.39
CA ALA A 181 8.36 15.63 13.75
C ALA A 181 7.66 16.91 13.29
N LEU A 182 6.88 16.87 12.20
CA LEU A 182 6.14 18.03 11.69
C LEU A 182 4.96 18.42 12.59
N ALA A 183 4.57 17.59 13.57
CA ALA A 183 3.52 17.92 14.54
C ALA A 183 3.89 19.07 15.51
N THR A 184 5.18 19.44 15.54
CA THR A 184 5.72 20.54 16.34
C THR A 184 5.58 21.91 15.68
N ARG A 185 5.32 21.93 14.37
CA ARG A 185 4.98 23.14 13.61
C ARG A 185 3.52 23.51 13.89
#